data_AF-A0A958ISE2-F1
#
_entry.id   AF-A0A958ISE2-F1
#
_cell.length_a   1.000
_cell.length_b   1.000
_cell.length_c   1.000
_cell.angle_alpha   90.00
_cell.angle_beta   90.00
_cell.angle_gamma   90.00
#
_symmetry.space_group_name_H-M   'P 1'
#
loop_
_entity.id
_entity.type
_entity.pdbx_description
1 polymer ?
#
loop_
_entity_poly.entity_id
_entity_poly.type
_entity_poly.pdbx_seq_one_letter_code
_entity_poly.pdbx_strand_id
1 'polypeptide(L)'
;LEDVKELCKSRIEIQKRKDLAAEYARKIAPTVQQDSDFRTLAANDPEKILVADTTDYFTRNITVRGIGRAPAVVAKAFSLPLNQVSGMLETDRGYFFIRVTGRDDFDETAFAAQRTTLRNRIFQRKANNLYREWLQTLKDNAEIEDYRYQFYRS
;
A
#
# COMPACT_ATOMS: atom_id res chain seq x y z
N LEU A 1 6.43 -2.35 -36.10
CA LEU A 1 7.72 -1.67 -35.84
C LEU A 1 7.51 -0.33 -35.13
N GLU A 2 6.50 0.46 -35.52
CA GLU A 2 6.03 1.67 -34.80
C GLU A 2 5.75 1.41 -33.30
N ASP A 3 4.97 0.38 -32.98
CA ASP A 3 4.53 0.10 -31.59
C ASP A 3 5.71 -0.17 -30.63
N VAL A 4 6.76 -0.85 -31.11
CA VAL A 4 7.94 -1.16 -30.30
C VAL A 4 8.75 0.10 -30.00
N LYS A 5 8.79 1.06 -30.94
CA LYS A 5 9.50 2.33 -30.79
C LYS A 5 8.82 3.23 -29.75
N GLU A 6 7.49 3.28 -29.73
CA GLU A 6 6.73 4.01 -28.71
C GLU A 6 6.89 3.40 -27.31
N LEU A 7 6.87 2.08 -27.20
CA LEU A 7 7.14 1.37 -25.95
C LEU A 7 8.56 1.62 -25.43
N CYS A 8 9.56 1.61 -26.30
CA CYS A 8 10.93 1.94 -25.91
C CYS A 8 11.07 3.39 -25.46
N LYS A 9 10.48 4.34 -26.19
CA LYS A 9 10.53 5.77 -25.86
C LYS A 9 9.91 6.04 -24.48
N SER A 10 8.69 5.54 -24.25
CA SER A 10 8.00 5.70 -22.97
C SER A 10 8.78 5.08 -21.81
N ARG A 11 9.40 3.91 -22.01
CA ARG A 11 10.24 3.28 -20.99
C ARG A 11 11.48 4.10 -20.63
N ILE A 12 12.17 4.66 -21.63
CA ILE A 12 13.34 5.53 -21.41
C ILE A 12 12.94 6.82 -20.70
N GLU A 13 11.81 7.41 -21.07
CA GLU A 13 11.31 8.62 -20.43
C GLU A 13 10.97 8.39 -18.96
N ILE A 14 10.29 7.29 -18.64
CA ILE A 14 10.02 6.89 -17.25
C ILE A 14 11.32 6.68 -16.48
N GLN A 15 12.31 6.02 -17.08
CA GLN A 15 13.59 5.78 -16.43
C GLN A 15 14.32 7.10 -16.13
N LYS A 16 14.44 7.99 -17.12
CA LYS A 16 15.08 9.30 -16.92
C LYS A 16 14.37 10.14 -15.85
N ARG A 17 13.03 10.12 -15.82
CA ARG A 17 12.26 10.80 -14.77
C ARG A 17 12.57 10.23 -13.39
N LYS A 18 12.69 8.91 -13.27
CA LYS A 18 13.08 8.26 -12.01
C LYS A 18 14.50 8.63 -11.60
N ASP A 19 15.44 8.66 -12.53
CA ASP A 19 16.85 8.97 -12.24
C ASP A 19 16.99 10.42 -11.77
N LEU A 20 16.37 11.38 -12.47
CA LEU A 20 16.34 12.80 -12.06
C LEU A 20 15.70 12.99 -10.68
N ALA A 21 14.57 12.32 -10.42
CA ALA A 21 13.93 12.36 -9.12
C ALA A 21 14.82 11.77 -8.02
N ALA A 22 15.61 10.74 -8.33
CA ALA A 22 16.56 10.13 -7.40
C ALA A 22 17.71 11.07 -7.08
N GLU A 23 18.27 11.74 -8.08
CA GLU A 23 19.35 12.72 -7.91
C GLU A 23 18.89 13.90 -7.06
N TYR A 24 17.71 14.43 -7.35
CA TYR A 24 17.11 15.51 -6.56
C TYR A 24 16.85 15.05 -5.11
N ALA A 25 16.26 13.86 -4.93
CA ALA A 25 16.02 13.29 -3.60
C ALA A 25 17.32 13.09 -2.80
N ARG A 26 18.41 12.64 -3.45
CA ARG A 26 19.73 12.52 -2.79
C ARG A 26 20.31 13.86 -2.39
N LYS A 27 20.14 14.90 -3.23
CA LYS A 27 20.61 16.25 -2.95
C LYS A 27 19.92 16.86 -1.73
N ILE A 28 18.62 16.60 -1.54
CA ILE A 28 17.84 17.16 -0.43
C ILE A 28 17.86 16.31 0.84
N ALA A 29 18.20 15.02 0.73
CA ALA A 29 18.28 14.09 1.86
C ALA A 29 19.02 14.63 3.11
N PRO A 30 20.20 15.28 3.01
CA PRO A 30 20.87 15.83 4.21
C PRO A 30 20.06 16.96 4.85
N THR A 31 19.44 17.83 4.06
CA THR A 31 18.59 18.93 4.57
C THR A 31 17.35 18.39 5.26
N VAL A 32 16.70 17.38 4.69
CA VAL A 32 15.49 16.74 5.25
C VAL A 32 15.79 16.03 6.57
N GLN A 33 17.01 15.55 6.77
CA GLN A 33 17.42 14.93 8.04
C GLN A 33 17.75 15.95 9.15
N GLN A 34 18.13 17.18 8.78
CA GLN A 34 18.48 18.25 9.72
C GLN A 34 17.29 19.14 10.07
N ASP A 35 16.47 19.49 9.08
CA ASP A 35 15.28 20.32 9.25
C ASP A 35 14.08 19.43 9.60
N SER A 36 13.38 19.78 10.67
CA SER A 36 12.25 19.00 11.17
C SER A 36 10.91 19.42 10.58
N ASP A 37 10.83 20.56 9.88
CA ASP A 37 9.60 21.01 9.22
C ASP A 37 9.62 20.76 7.71
N PHE A 38 8.89 19.73 7.29
CA PHE A 38 8.72 19.39 5.88
C PHE A 38 7.89 20.42 5.12
N ARG A 39 6.99 21.16 5.79
CA ARG A 39 6.12 22.12 5.10
C ARG A 39 6.90 23.34 4.66
N THR A 40 7.79 23.86 5.50
CA THR A 40 8.68 24.96 5.16
C THR A 40 9.67 24.54 4.08
N LEU A 41 10.22 23.32 4.18
CA LEU A 41 11.15 22.78 3.19
C LEU A 41 10.50 22.64 1.81
N ALA A 42 9.25 22.16 1.74
CA ALA A 42 8.50 22.10 0.49
C ALA A 42 8.11 23.50 -0.03
N ALA A 43 7.76 24.44 0.85
CA ALA A 43 7.39 25.81 0.46
C ALA A 43 8.57 26.61 -0.11
N ASN A 44 9.78 26.35 0.41
CA ASN A 44 11.00 27.03 0.00
C ASN A 44 11.73 26.33 -1.16
N ASP A 45 11.14 25.27 -1.74
CA ASP A 45 11.74 24.56 -2.87
C ASP A 45 11.71 25.44 -4.13
N PRO A 46 12.87 25.87 -4.66
CA PRO A 46 12.92 26.70 -5.86
C PRO A 46 12.38 25.98 -7.10
N GLU A 47 12.44 24.66 -7.14
CA GLU A 47 12.01 23.86 -8.29
C GLU A 47 10.54 23.42 -8.20
N LYS A 48 9.88 23.65 -7.05
CA LYS A 48 8.49 23.24 -6.76
C LYS A 48 8.19 21.77 -7.04
N ILE A 49 9.19 20.91 -6.84
CA ILE A 49 9.11 19.46 -7.00
C ILE A 49 8.60 18.81 -5.71
N LEU A 50 8.94 19.39 -4.57
CA LEU A 50 8.60 18.85 -3.26
C LEU A 50 7.14 19.11 -2.89
N VAL A 51 6.51 18.07 -2.35
CA VAL A 51 5.15 18.13 -1.80
C VAL A 51 5.19 17.59 -0.38
N ALA A 52 4.76 18.42 0.57
CA ALA A 52 4.59 18.01 1.96
C ALA A 52 3.12 17.75 2.25
N ASP A 53 2.82 16.56 2.78
CA ASP A 53 1.47 16.18 3.19
C ASP A 53 1.54 15.30 4.45
N THR A 54 0.41 15.19 5.16
CA THR A 54 0.25 14.37 6.35
C THR A 54 -0.83 13.32 6.12
N THR A 55 -0.50 12.07 6.37
CA THR A 55 -1.47 10.98 6.27
C THR A 55 -2.31 10.85 7.56
N ASP A 56 -3.55 10.42 7.43
CA ASP A 56 -4.34 9.89 8.54
C ASP A 56 -3.67 8.63 9.13
N TYR A 57 -4.08 8.20 10.33
CA TYR A 57 -3.65 6.92 10.90
C TYR A 57 -3.97 5.76 9.94
N PHE A 58 -3.00 4.88 9.73
CA PHE A 58 -3.13 3.70 8.88
C PHE A 58 -2.55 2.46 9.55
N THR A 59 -3.12 1.30 9.21
CA THR A 59 -2.62 -0.01 9.64
C THR A 59 -1.56 -0.53 8.67
N ARG A 60 -0.99 -1.73 8.89
CA ARG A 60 0.00 -2.35 7.98
C ARG A 60 -0.55 -2.78 6.60
N ASN A 61 -1.53 -2.06 6.08
CA ASN A 61 -2.04 -2.22 4.73
C ASN A 61 -1.01 -1.72 3.71
N ILE A 62 -1.00 -2.32 2.51
CA ILE A 62 -0.03 -1.98 1.44
C ILE A 62 -0.36 -0.62 0.81
N THR A 63 -1.63 -0.21 0.89
CA THR A 63 -2.13 1.06 0.33
C THR A 63 -2.36 2.07 1.44
N VAL A 64 -1.70 3.23 1.32
CA VAL A 64 -1.83 4.37 2.22
C VAL A 64 -2.58 5.49 1.50
N ARG A 65 -3.53 6.15 2.16
CA ARG A 65 -4.25 7.29 1.58
C ARG A 65 -3.25 8.43 1.29
N GLY A 66 -3.40 9.11 0.15
CA GLY A 66 -2.46 10.15 -0.31
C GLY A 66 -1.25 9.61 -1.06
N ILE A 67 -0.62 8.54 -0.55
CA ILE A 67 0.59 7.96 -1.16
C ILE A 67 0.25 6.88 -2.21
N GLY A 68 -0.76 6.04 -1.96
CA GLY A 68 -1.10 4.88 -2.78
C GLY A 68 -0.38 3.61 -2.32
N ARG A 69 -0.06 2.70 -3.25
CA ARG A 69 0.61 1.42 -2.94
C ARG A 69 2.08 1.68 -2.62
N ALA A 70 2.48 1.57 -1.35
CA ALA A 70 3.81 1.97 -0.90
C ALA A 70 4.35 1.05 0.21
N PRO A 71 4.72 -0.21 -0.10
CA PRO A 71 5.18 -1.17 0.90
C PRO A 71 6.44 -0.73 1.65
N ALA A 72 7.39 -0.06 0.96
CA ALA A 72 8.60 0.47 1.57
C ALA A 72 8.31 1.56 2.61
N VAL A 73 7.32 2.42 2.32
CA VAL A 73 6.84 3.47 3.24
C VAL A 73 6.21 2.86 4.47
N VAL A 74 5.31 1.89 4.28
CA VAL A 74 4.62 1.20 5.39
C VAL A 74 5.65 0.48 6.27
N ALA A 75 6.57 -0.28 5.69
CA ALA A 75 7.60 -0.97 6.44
C ALA A 75 8.46 0.01 7.27
N LYS A 76 8.88 1.12 6.65
CA LYS A 76 9.70 2.10 7.35
C LYS A 76 8.92 2.82 8.46
N ALA A 77 7.69 3.26 8.20
CA ALA A 77 6.85 3.96 9.18
C ALA A 77 6.63 3.14 10.46
N PHE A 78 6.41 1.82 10.33
CA PHE A 78 6.24 0.95 11.49
C PHE A 78 7.56 0.62 12.22
N SER A 79 8.70 0.68 11.53
CA SER A 79 10.02 0.46 12.14
C SER A 79 10.61 1.71 12.81
N LEU A 80 10.18 2.90 12.38
CA LEU A 80 10.78 4.17 12.79
C LEU A 80 10.22 4.62 14.16
N PRO A 81 11.09 5.10 15.08
CA PRO A 81 10.70 5.84 16.27
C PRO A 81 9.81 7.06 15.98
N LEU A 82 9.02 7.44 17.00
CA LEU A 82 8.21 8.66 16.96
C LEU A 82 9.10 9.90 16.75
N ASN A 83 8.62 10.83 15.94
CA ASN A 83 9.26 12.09 15.54
C ASN A 83 10.59 11.95 14.78
N GLN A 84 11.03 10.74 14.46
CA GLN A 84 12.22 10.56 13.64
C GLN A 84 11.89 10.70 12.16
N VAL A 85 12.88 11.14 11.37
CA VAL A 85 12.82 11.22 9.91
C VAL A 85 13.43 9.95 9.29
N SER A 86 12.82 9.43 8.24
CA SER A 86 13.36 8.29 7.50
C SER A 86 14.49 8.70 6.55
N GLY A 87 15.28 7.72 6.12
CA GLY A 87 16.06 7.85 4.90
C GLY A 87 15.17 7.94 3.65
N MET A 88 15.80 8.12 2.48
CA MET A 88 15.13 8.12 1.18
C MET A 88 14.45 6.78 0.93
N LEU A 89 13.14 6.81 0.63
CA LEU A 89 12.35 5.62 0.34
C LEU A 89 11.91 5.63 -1.12
N GLU A 90 12.22 4.56 -1.86
CA GLU A 90 11.75 4.38 -3.23
C GLU A 90 10.35 3.73 -3.24
N THR A 91 9.47 4.26 -4.09
CA THR A 91 8.14 3.70 -4.37
C THR A 91 7.83 3.77 -5.86
N ASP A 92 6.78 3.09 -6.30
CA ASP A 92 6.34 3.12 -7.70
C ASP A 92 5.98 4.53 -8.19
N ARG A 93 5.62 5.43 -7.28
CA ARG A 93 5.21 6.81 -7.59
C ARG A 93 6.32 7.84 -7.43
N GLY A 94 7.49 7.46 -6.92
CA GLY A 94 8.62 8.36 -6.68
C GLY A 94 9.30 8.10 -5.35
N TYR A 95 10.05 9.10 -4.89
CA TYR A 95 10.84 9.04 -3.66
C TYR A 95 10.15 9.79 -2.53
N PHE A 96 10.17 9.21 -1.34
CA PHE A 96 9.51 9.75 -0.15
C PHE A 96 10.48 9.83 1.02
N PHE A 97 10.29 10.87 1.83
CA PHE A 97 10.82 10.98 3.18
C PHE A 97 9.63 11.05 4.12
N ILE A 98 9.66 10.28 5.21
CA ILE A 98 8.56 10.24 6.16
C ILE A 98 9.04 10.58 7.55
N ARG A 99 8.14 11.17 8.34
CA ARG A 99 8.31 11.39 9.77
C ARG A 99 7.10 10.82 10.49
N VAL A 100 7.35 10.00 11.50
CA VAL A 100 6.26 9.42 12.31
C VAL A 100 5.76 10.49 13.27
N THR A 101 4.57 11.04 13.02
CA THR A 101 3.96 12.10 13.85
C THR A 101 3.14 11.55 15.01
N GLY A 102 2.68 10.31 14.91
CA GLY A 102 1.85 9.66 15.92
C GLY A 102 1.91 8.15 15.78
N ARG A 103 1.71 7.45 16.89
CA ARG A 103 1.54 6.01 16.94
C ARG A 103 0.36 5.71 17.86
N ASP A 104 -0.58 4.92 17.36
CA ASP A 104 -1.66 4.37 18.17
C ASP A 104 -1.19 3.02 18.69
N ASP A 105 -0.95 2.96 19.99
CA ASP A 105 -0.42 1.76 20.64
C ASP A 105 -1.54 0.75 20.89
N PHE A 106 -1.16 -0.50 21.08
CA PHE A 106 -2.12 -1.56 21.34
C PHE A 106 -2.80 -1.36 22.70
N ASP A 107 -4.12 -1.12 22.67
CA ASP A 107 -4.96 -1.08 23.86
C ASP A 107 -5.47 -2.48 24.20
N GLU A 108 -4.89 -3.07 25.25
CA GLU A 108 -5.26 -4.41 25.74
C GLU A 108 -6.71 -4.47 26.25
N THR A 109 -7.20 -3.41 26.89
CA THR A 109 -8.58 -3.30 27.38
C THR A 109 -9.59 -3.26 26.23
N ALA A 110 -9.35 -2.43 25.21
CA ALA A 110 -10.18 -2.38 24.01
C ALA A 110 -10.14 -3.72 23.25
N PHE A 111 -8.97 -4.35 23.17
CA PHE A 111 -8.84 -5.67 22.57
C PHE A 111 -9.61 -6.75 23.34
N ALA A 112 -9.50 -6.77 24.68
CA ALA A 112 -10.19 -7.74 25.52
C ALA A 112 -11.71 -7.67 25.32
N ALA A 113 -12.27 -6.47 25.24
CA ALA A 113 -13.69 -6.24 24.97
C ALA A 113 -14.14 -6.80 23.60
N GLN A 114 -13.27 -6.77 22.59
CA GLN A 114 -13.58 -7.21 21.22
C GLN A 114 -13.10 -8.63 20.90
N ARG A 115 -12.33 -9.26 21.79
CA ARG A 115 -11.63 -10.53 21.54
C ARG A 115 -12.55 -11.64 21.06
N THR A 116 -13.68 -11.84 21.74
CA THR A 116 -14.66 -12.88 21.38
C THR A 116 -15.29 -12.62 20.01
N THR A 117 -15.64 -11.37 19.74
CA THR A 117 -16.19 -10.95 18.43
C THR A 117 -15.20 -11.18 17.30
N LEU A 118 -13.93 -10.82 17.49
CA LEU A 118 -12.86 -11.05 16.52
C LEU A 118 -12.64 -12.56 16.29
N ARG A 119 -12.60 -13.36 17.36
CA ARG A 119 -12.48 -14.82 17.29
C ARG A 119 -13.62 -15.43 16.47
N ASN A 120 -14.87 -15.07 16.79
CA ASN A 120 -16.05 -15.59 16.10
C ASN A 120 -16.05 -15.19 14.62
N ARG A 121 -15.69 -13.95 14.30
CA ARG A 121 -15.56 -13.48 12.91
C ARG A 121 -14.52 -14.28 12.13
N ILE A 122 -13.34 -14.53 12.71
CA ILE A 122 -12.28 -15.33 12.07
C ILE A 122 -12.74 -16.78 11.90
N PHE A 123 -13.38 -17.36 12.91
CA PHE A 123 -13.90 -18.72 12.87
C PHE A 123 -14.94 -18.89 11.75
N GLN A 124 -15.96 -18.03 11.72
CA GLN A 124 -17.02 -18.06 10.69
C GLN A 124 -16.45 -17.89 9.29
N ARG A 125 -15.48 -16.99 9.11
CA ARG A 125 -14.80 -16.82 7.82
C ARG A 125 -14.09 -18.11 7.38
N LYS A 126 -13.36 -18.77 8.29
CA LYS A 126 -12.66 -20.04 7.99
C LYS A 126 -13.64 -21.18 7.71
N ALA A 127 -14.68 -21.32 8.53
CA ALA A 127 -15.71 -22.35 8.35
C ALA A 127 -16.41 -22.20 6.98
N ASN A 128 -16.80 -20.98 6.61
CA ASN A 128 -17.42 -20.71 5.31
C ASN A 128 -16.48 -20.94 4.12
N ASN A 129 -15.17 -20.73 4.30
CA ASN A 129 -14.20 -21.04 3.24
C ASN A 129 -14.04 -22.55 3.06
N LEU A 130 -13.87 -23.29 4.16
CA LEU A 130 -13.74 -24.75 4.13
C LEU A 130 -15.00 -25.40 3.57
N TYR A 131 -16.18 -24.95 3.98
CA TYR A 131 -17.45 -25.47 3.46
C TYR A 131 -17.58 -25.25 1.95
N ARG A 132 -17.20 -24.07 1.46
CA ARG A 132 -17.21 -23.78 0.01
C ARG A 132 -16.26 -24.68 -0.77
N GLU A 133 -15.05 -24.88 -0.25
CA GLU A 133 -14.03 -25.75 -0.87
C GLU A 133 -14.47 -27.22 -0.87
N TRP A 134 -15.02 -27.69 0.25
CA TRP A 134 -15.56 -29.04 0.37
C TRP A 134 -16.73 -29.27 -0.60
N LEU A 135 -17.69 -28.34 -0.66
CA LEU A 135 -18.83 -28.42 -1.57
C LEU A 135 -18.38 -28.39 -3.04
N GLN A 136 -17.38 -27.57 -3.37
CA GLN A 136 -16.82 -27.53 -4.72
C GLN A 136 -16.19 -28.88 -5.09
N THR A 137 -15.38 -29.43 -4.19
CA THR A 137 -14.77 -30.76 -4.38
C THR A 137 -15.82 -31.86 -4.56
N LEU A 138 -16.91 -31.83 -3.79
CA LEU A 138 -18.00 -32.80 -3.95
C LEU A 138 -18.69 -32.66 -5.30
N LYS A 139 -18.93 -31.44 -5.78
CA LYS A 139 -19.52 -31.20 -7.10
C LYS A 139 -18.61 -31.66 -8.23
N ASP A 140 -17.31 -31.40 -8.12
CA ASP A 140 -16.33 -31.77 -9.16
C ASP A 140 -16.17 -33.30 -9.28
N ASN A 141 -16.40 -34.05 -8.20
CA ASN A 141 -16.33 -35.52 -8.18
C ASN A 141 -17.69 -36.21 -8.38
N ALA A 142 -18.79 -35.46 -8.43
CA ALA A 142 -20.11 -36.01 -8.67
C ALA A 142 -20.41 -36.02 -10.16
N GLU A 143 -21.02 -37.10 -10.64
CA GLU A 143 -21.65 -37.10 -11.95
C GLU A 143 -22.95 -36.29 -11.87
N ILE A 144 -22.96 -35.10 -12.48
CA ILE A 144 -24.08 -34.17 -12.44
C ILE A 144 -24.69 -34.06 -13.84
N GLU A 145 -25.86 -34.64 -14.03
CA GLU A 145 -26.66 -34.48 -15.24
C GLU A 145 -27.64 -33.30 -15.09
N ASP A 146 -27.56 -32.32 -15.99
CA ASP A 146 -28.42 -31.13 -15.96
C ASP A 146 -29.48 -31.21 -17.05
N TYR A 147 -30.72 -31.51 -16.68
CA TYR A 147 -31.87 -31.60 -17.59
C TYR A 147 -32.67 -30.30 -17.72
N ARG A 148 -32.20 -29.17 -17.21
CA ARG A 148 -32.96 -27.90 -17.25
C ARG A 148 -33.27 -27.43 -18.67
N TYR A 149 -32.44 -27.78 -19.65
CA TYR A 149 -32.67 -27.50 -21.07
C TYR A 149 -33.93 -28.19 -21.64
N GLN A 150 -34.45 -29.23 -20.97
CA GLN A 150 -35.65 -29.94 -21.40
C GLN A 150 -36.94 -29.20 -21.04
N PHE A 151 -36.88 -28.26 -20.10
CA PHE A 151 -38.05 -27.50 -19.61
C PHE A 151 -38.07 -26.05 -20.07
N TYR A 152 -36.92 -25.49 -20.48
CA TYR A 152 -36.79 -24.12 -20.97
C TYR A 152 -36.20 -24.12 -22.39
N ARG A 153 -37.04 -24.42 -23.39
CA ARG A 153 -36.79 -24.06 -24.79
C ARG A 153 -37.62 -22.81 -25.12
N SER A 154 -36.95 -21.70 -25.40
CA SER A 154 -37.47 -20.60 -26.23
C SER A 154 -36.91 -20.74 -27.63
#